data_AF-A0A7K3MVW3-F1
#
_entry.id   AF-A0A7K3MVW3-F1
#
_cell.length_a   1.000
_cell.length_b   1.000
_cell.length_c   1.000
_cell.angle_alpha   90.00
_cell.angle_beta   90.00
_cell.angle_gamma   90.00
#
_symmetry.space_group_name_H-M   'P 1'
#
loop_
_entity.id
_entity.type
_entity.pdbx_description
1 polymer ?
#
loop_
_entity_poly.entity_id
_entity_poly.type
_entity_poly.pdbx_seq_one_letter_code
_entity_poly.pdbx_strand_id
1 'polypeptide(L)'
;MKKKFVLLNYFLMVAVLFSMLFQSVHSYEHLAKQLSEKKCHHESSSKHQITHQHHKFDHCFVCDFTLSNFISSDISYFEFKKIIIPTGSSSFKSREITQFFKGSLFALRAPPIFIV
;
A
#
# COMPACT_ATOMS: atom_id res chain seq x y z
N MET A 1 -3.45 -39.24 -13.46
CA MET A 1 -2.51 -38.56 -12.53
C MET A 1 -3.20 -37.50 -11.68
N LYS A 2 -3.97 -36.56 -12.25
CA LYS A 2 -4.61 -35.43 -11.53
C LYS A 2 -5.49 -35.80 -10.31
N LYS A 3 -6.25 -36.91 -10.37
CA LYS A 3 -7.16 -37.33 -9.28
C LYS A 3 -6.43 -37.74 -7.98
N LYS A 4 -5.24 -38.35 -8.09
CA LYS A 4 -4.45 -38.76 -6.92
C LYS A 4 -3.85 -37.55 -6.19
N PHE A 5 -3.44 -36.53 -6.93
CA PHE A 5 -2.95 -35.26 -6.37
C PHE A 5 -4.06 -34.48 -5.65
N VAL A 6 -5.31 -34.55 -6.13
CA VAL A 6 -6.45 -33.92 -5.45
C VAL A 6 -6.67 -34.55 -4.07
N LEU A 7 -6.63 -35.88 -3.98
CA LEU A 7 -6.79 -36.58 -2.70
C LEU A 7 -5.65 -36.27 -1.73
N LEU A 8 -4.41 -36.23 -2.22
CA LEU A 8 -3.24 -35.87 -1.40
C LEU A 8 -3.33 -34.42 -0.89
N ASN A 9 -3.71 -33.46 -1.75
CA ASN A 9 -3.90 -32.07 -1.34
C ASN A 9 -5.03 -31.93 -0.31
N TYR A 10 -6.13 -32.66 -0.50
CA TYR A 10 -7.22 -32.67 0.47
C TYR A 10 -6.77 -33.21 1.82
N PHE A 11 -6.07 -34.35 1.83
CA PHE A 11 -5.54 -34.93 3.07
C PHE A 11 -4.56 -33.98 3.77
N LEU A 12 -3.68 -33.32 3.01
CA LEU A 12 -2.75 -32.33 3.54
C LEU A 12 -3.47 -31.14 4.16
N MET A 13 -4.50 -30.60 3.49
CA MET A 13 -5.33 -29.52 4.02
C MET A 13 -5.99 -29.93 5.36
N VAL A 14 -6.61 -31.12 5.40
CA VAL A 14 -7.25 -31.63 6.63
C VAL A 14 -6.21 -31.82 7.74
N ALA A 15 -5.03 -32.36 7.43
CA ALA A 15 -3.96 -32.54 8.42
C ALA A 15 -3.46 -31.21 8.99
N VAL A 16 -3.31 -30.18 8.15
CA VAL A 16 -2.92 -28.83 8.61
C VAL A 16 -3.99 -28.24 9.52
N LEU A 17 -5.27 -28.30 9.13
CA LEU A 17 -6.38 -27.80 9.95
C LEU A 17 -6.48 -28.55 11.28
N PHE A 18 -6.30 -29.86 11.27
CA PHE A 18 -6.30 -30.68 12.48
C PHE A 18 -5.17 -30.28 13.43
N SER A 19 -3.94 -30.10 12.91
CA SER A 19 -2.80 -29.63 13.70
C SER A 19 -3.05 -28.25 14.32
N MET A 20 -3.59 -27.30 13.55
CA MET A 20 -3.94 -25.96 14.06
C MET A 20 -5.00 -26.02 15.17
N LEU A 21 -6.02 -26.85 15.01
CA LEU A 21 -7.09 -27.02 16.01
C LEU A 21 -6.52 -27.64 17.29
N PHE A 22 -5.72 -28.70 17.18
CA PHE A 22 -5.11 -29.37 18.32
C PHE A 22 -4.20 -28.42 19.11
N GLN A 23 -3.32 -27.68 18.42
CA GLN A 23 -2.43 -26.70 19.05
C GLN A 23 -3.20 -25.57 19.74
N SER A 24 -4.33 -25.15 19.16
CA SER A 24 -5.21 -24.12 19.74
C SER A 24 -5.91 -24.62 21.01
N VAL A 25 -6.46 -25.83 21.01
CA VAL A 25 -7.11 -26.41 22.21
C VAL A 25 -6.10 -26.61 23.34
N HIS A 26 -4.89 -27.08 23.02
CA HIS A 26 -3.83 -27.27 24.00
C HIS A 26 -3.35 -25.95 24.62
N SER A 27 -3.27 -24.87 23.82
CA SER A 27 -2.90 -23.55 24.36
C SER A 27 -3.94 -22.98 25.31
N TYR A 28 -5.24 -23.28 25.12
CA TYR A 28 -6.30 -22.90 26.07
C TYR A 28 -6.13 -23.58 27.44
N GLU A 29 -5.70 -24.83 27.49
CA GLU A 29 -5.44 -25.51 28.77
C GLU A 29 -4.31 -24.80 29.53
N HIS A 30 -3.22 -24.44 28.83
CA HIS A 30 -2.13 -23.68 29.43
C HIS A 30 -2.59 -22.30 29.91
N LEU A 31 -3.41 -21.61 29.12
CA LEU A 31 -3.98 -20.31 29.50
C LEU A 31 -4.89 -20.43 30.73
N ALA A 32 -5.73 -21.47 30.80
CA ALA A 32 -6.58 -21.72 31.95
C ALA A 32 -5.76 -22.00 33.22
N LYS A 33 -4.69 -22.80 33.12
CA LYS A 33 -3.74 -23.03 34.22
C LYS A 33 -3.10 -21.71 34.67
N GLN A 34 -2.63 -20.89 33.73
CA GLN A 34 -2.07 -19.57 34.00
C GLN A 34 -3.03 -18.63 34.74
N LEU A 35 -4.30 -18.62 34.36
CA LEU A 35 -5.32 -17.80 35.03
C LEU A 35 -5.73 -18.35 36.39
N SER A 36 -5.70 -19.67 36.57
CA SER A 36 -6.04 -20.32 37.83
C SER A 36 -4.94 -20.17 38.89
N GLU A 37 -3.70 -19.94 38.47
CA GLU A 37 -2.57 -19.80 39.38
C GLU A 37 -2.61 -18.45 40.10
N LYS A 38 -2.48 -18.49 41.42
CA LYS A 38 -2.55 -17.29 42.25
C LYS A 38 -1.32 -16.42 41.99
N LYS A 39 -1.53 -15.25 41.37
CA LYS A 39 -0.48 -14.25 41.16
C LYS A 39 -0.08 -13.63 42.50
N CYS A 40 0.94 -14.19 43.14
CA CYS A 40 1.49 -13.64 44.37
C CYS A 40 2.26 -12.34 44.06
N HIS A 41 1.80 -11.21 44.61
CA HIS A 41 2.52 -9.93 44.53
C HIS A 41 3.38 -9.82 45.79
N HIS A 42 4.69 -10.06 45.66
CA HIS A 42 5.61 -9.96 46.77
C HIS A 42 6.18 -8.55 46.79
N GLU A 43 6.02 -7.83 47.90
CA GLU A 43 6.78 -6.62 48.15
C GLU A 43 8.23 -7.00 48.48
N SER A 44 9.21 -6.22 48.00
CA SER A 44 10.64 -6.48 48.16
C SER A 44 11.10 -6.24 49.60
N SER A 45 10.56 -6.98 50.56
CA SER A 45 10.97 -6.90 51.96
C SER A 45 11.19 -8.28 52.56
N SER A 46 12.48 -8.60 52.59
CA SER A 46 13.16 -9.32 53.67
C SER A 46 12.82 -10.80 53.92
N LYS A 47 13.85 -11.61 53.63
CA LYS A 47 14.30 -12.79 54.40
C LYS A 47 13.44 -14.05 54.31
N HIS A 48 13.95 -14.98 53.49
CA HIS A 48 13.68 -16.42 53.48
C HIS A 48 12.28 -16.88 53.03
N GLN A 49 12.10 -16.97 51.72
CA GLN A 49 11.21 -17.96 51.12
C GLN A 49 11.98 -18.78 50.08
N ILE A 50 12.82 -19.69 50.56
CA ILE A 50 13.61 -20.62 49.72
C ILE A 50 12.69 -21.68 49.04
N THR A 51 11.42 -21.77 49.48
CA THR A 51 10.45 -22.76 49.00
C THR A 51 9.42 -22.21 48.00
N HIS A 52 9.41 -20.91 47.70
CA HIS A 52 8.48 -20.35 46.73
C HIS A 52 9.08 -20.50 45.32
N GLN A 53 9.07 -21.72 44.79
CA GLN A 53 9.35 -21.94 43.38
C GLN A 53 8.19 -21.33 42.59
N HIS A 54 8.43 -20.18 41.95
CA HIS A 54 7.66 -19.85 40.76
C HIS A 54 8.11 -20.88 39.73
N HIS A 55 7.36 -21.98 39.58
CA HIS A 55 7.49 -22.74 38.35
C HIS A 55 7.12 -21.76 37.25
N LYS A 56 8.14 -21.25 36.56
CA LYS A 56 7.93 -20.63 35.26
C LYS A 56 7.09 -21.63 34.49
N PHE A 57 5.95 -21.20 33.96
CA PHE A 57 5.20 -22.01 33.02
C PHE A 57 6.19 -22.53 31.99
N ASP A 58 6.40 -23.85 31.99
CA ASP A 58 7.37 -24.47 31.12
C ASP A 58 7.03 -24.11 29.68
N HIS A 59 8.04 -23.67 28.95
CA HIS A 59 7.86 -23.25 27.57
C HIS A 59 7.39 -24.45 26.74
N CYS A 60 6.14 -24.39 26.25
CA CYS A 60 5.57 -25.45 25.44
C CYS A 60 5.90 -25.21 23.95
N PHE A 61 6.89 -25.93 23.42
CA PHE A 61 7.27 -25.87 22.00
C PHE A 61 6.12 -26.23 21.04
N VAL A 62 5.11 -26.97 21.51
CA VAL A 62 3.92 -27.33 20.69
C VAL A 62 3.01 -26.12 20.48
N CYS A 63 2.98 -25.19 21.44
CA CYS A 63 2.17 -23.98 21.38
C CYS A 63 2.97 -22.76 20.87
N ASP A 64 4.25 -22.92 20.54
CA ASP A 64 5.10 -21.85 20.00
C ASP A 64 4.84 -21.63 18.50
N PHE A 65 3.62 -21.19 18.18
CA PHE A 65 3.21 -20.83 16.84
C PHE A 65 2.53 -19.46 16.83
N THR A 66 2.69 -18.74 15.73
CA THR A 66 2.05 -17.44 15.54
C THR A 66 1.13 -17.50 14.33
N LEU A 67 -0.12 -17.07 14.50
CA LEU A 67 -1.05 -16.89 13.40
C LEU A 67 -0.76 -15.52 12.77
N SER A 68 -0.17 -15.51 11.58
CA SER A 68 -0.05 -14.29 10.79
C SER A 68 -1.26 -14.14 9.88
N ASN A 69 -1.77 -12.91 9.78
CA ASN A 69 -2.80 -12.58 8.80
C ASN A 69 -2.16 -12.50 7.42
N PHE A 70 -1.97 -13.64 6.75
CA PHE A 70 -1.61 -13.66 5.34
C PHE A 70 -2.85 -13.33 4.51
N ILE A 71 -3.08 -12.04 4.26
CA ILE A 71 -4.04 -11.58 3.26
C ILE A 71 -3.30 -11.60 1.93
N SER A 72 -3.79 -12.38 0.96
CA SER A 72 -3.30 -12.32 -0.42
C SER A 72 -3.51 -10.89 -0.90
N SER A 73 -2.42 -10.13 -1.06
CA SER A 73 -2.51 -8.75 -1.54
C SER A 73 -2.97 -8.76 -2.99
N ASP A 74 -4.12 -8.16 -3.29
CA ASP A 74 -4.56 -7.93 -4.66
C ASP A 74 -3.53 -7.00 -5.34
N ILE A 75 -2.77 -7.57 -6.27
CA ILE A 75 -1.77 -6.84 -7.04
C ILE A 75 -2.54 -5.84 -7.92
N SER A 76 -2.60 -4.60 -7.45
CA SER A 76 -3.19 -3.49 -8.21
C SER A 76 -2.18 -3.03 -9.27
N TYR A 77 -2.52 -3.21 -10.54
CA TYR A 77 -1.73 -2.70 -11.67
C TYR A 77 -2.34 -1.40 -12.20
N PHE A 78 -1.47 -0.45 -12.57
CA PHE A 78 -1.87 0.83 -13.15
C PHE A 78 -1.62 0.78 -14.65
N GLU A 79 -2.62 1.15 -15.45
CA GLU A 79 -2.48 1.27 -16.91
C GLU A 79 -2.19 2.72 -17.29
N PHE A 80 -1.00 2.98 -17.84
CA PHE A 80 -0.64 4.30 -18.34
C PHE A 80 -1.24 4.51 -19.73
N LYS A 81 -2.22 5.40 -19.86
CA LYS A 81 -2.73 5.80 -21.17
C LYS A 81 -1.72 6.69 -21.89
N LYS A 82 -1.29 6.26 -23.08
CA LYS A 82 -0.44 7.06 -23.98
C LYS A 82 -1.22 8.27 -24.48
N ILE A 83 -0.80 9.46 -24.08
CA ILE A 83 -1.34 10.72 -24.61
C ILE A 83 -0.73 10.93 -25.99
N ILE A 84 -1.57 10.90 -27.03
CA ILE A 84 -1.15 11.24 -28.40
C ILE A 84 -1.38 12.74 -28.55
N ILE A 85 -0.31 13.53 -28.58
CA ILE A 85 -0.37 14.96 -28.86
C ILE A 85 -0.35 15.12 -30.38
N PRO A 86 -1.42 15.60 -31.03
CA PRO A 86 -1.41 15.84 -32.46
C PRO A 86 -0.50 17.03 -32.77
N THR A 87 0.72 16.77 -33.20
CA THR A 87 1.61 17.78 -33.79
C THR A 87 1.21 18.00 -35.25
N GLY A 88 0.05 18.63 -35.45
CA GLY A 88 -0.33 19.17 -36.76
C GLY A 88 0.36 20.50 -36.96
N SER A 89 1.22 20.62 -37.96
CA SER A 89 1.79 21.91 -38.36
C SER A 89 0.66 22.81 -38.87
N SER A 90 0.29 23.81 -38.07
CA SER A 90 -0.65 24.84 -38.50
C SER A 90 0.05 25.77 -39.49
N SER A 91 -0.12 25.53 -40.80
CA SER A 91 0.29 26.48 -41.82
C SER A 91 -0.69 27.65 -41.85
N PHE A 92 -0.39 28.71 -41.11
CA PHE A 92 -1.09 29.98 -41.24
C PHE A 92 -0.61 30.72 -42.49
N LYS A 93 -1.49 30.86 -43.48
CA LYS A 93 -1.25 31.73 -44.64
C LYS A 93 -1.68 33.14 -44.25
N SER A 94 -0.75 34.00 -43.81
CA SER A 94 -1.05 35.43 -43.71
C SER A 94 -1.12 36.01 -45.13
N ARG A 95 -2.18 36.76 -45.41
CA ARG A 95 -2.28 37.56 -46.63
C ARG A 95 -1.80 38.96 -46.24
N GLU A 96 -0.54 39.25 -46.53
CA GLU A 96 -0.01 40.60 -46.34
C GLU A 96 -0.75 41.57 -47.27
N ILE A 97 -1.25 42.68 -46.73
CA ILE A 97 -1.92 43.71 -47.52
C ILE A 97 -0.84 44.49 -48.27
N THR A 98 -0.61 44.13 -49.53
CA THR A 98 0.34 44.83 -50.42
C THR A 98 -0.30 46.07 -51.03
N GLN A 99 -0.91 46.94 -50.23
CA GLN A 99 -1.36 48.25 -50.69
C GLN A 99 -0.22 49.25 -50.52
N PHE A 100 0.69 49.27 -51.49
CA PHE A 100 1.65 50.36 -51.61
C PHE A 100 0.96 51.54 -52.31
N PHE A 101 1.06 52.72 -51.70
CA PHE A 101 0.59 53.97 -52.30
C PHE A 101 1.38 54.27 -53.58
N LYS A 102 0.73 54.15 -54.74
CA LYS A 102 1.30 54.44 -56.08
C LYS A 102 1.14 55.91 -56.51
N GLY A 103 0.95 56.82 -55.57
CA GLY A 103 0.85 58.25 -55.85
C GLY A 103 2.09 59.01 -55.41
N SER A 104 2.39 60.13 -56.09
CA SER A 104 3.15 61.21 -55.45
C SER A 104 2.14 62.13 -54.78
N LEU A 105 2.13 62.16 -53.45
CA LEU A 105 1.30 63.08 -52.69
C LEU A 105 1.98 64.46 -52.72
N PHE A 106 1.72 65.23 -53.78
CA PHE A 106 2.09 66.64 -53.85
C PHE A 106 1.13 67.48 -53.00
N ALA A 107 1.00 67.15 -51.71
CA ALA A 107 0.49 68.13 -50.77
C ALA A 107 1.51 69.27 -50.76
N LEU A 108 1.13 70.43 -51.29
CA LEU A 108 1.96 71.62 -51.27
C LEU A 108 2.41 71.85 -49.82
N ARG A 109 3.69 71.61 -49.52
CA ARG A 109 4.36 72.11 -48.30
C ARG A 109 4.64 73.61 -48.42
N ALA A 110 3.74 74.35 -49.07
CA ALA A 110 3.85 75.80 -49.12
C ALA A 110 3.42 76.32 -47.74
N PRO A 111 4.20 77.20 -47.10
CA PRO A 111 3.75 77.90 -45.90
C PRO A 111 2.44 78.64 -46.21
N PRO A 112 1.49 78.73 -45.27
CA PRO A 112 0.22 79.41 -45.49
C PRO A 112 0.49 80.85 -45.94
N ILE A 113 -0.11 81.22 -47.07
CA ILE A 113 -0.04 82.58 -47.60
C ILE A 113 -0.93 83.43 -46.67
N PHE A 114 -0.33 84.31 -45.88
CA PHE A 114 -1.07 85.35 -45.17
C PHE A 114 -1.59 86.34 -46.21
N ILE A 115 -2.90 86.34 -46.44
CA ILE A 115 -3.57 87.43 -47.15
C ILE A 115 -4.01 88.43 -46.08
N VAL A 116 -3.23 89.49 -45.89
CA VAL A 116 -3.61 90.79 -45.29
C VAL A 116 -2.81 91.88 -46.00
#